data_AF-A0A938LW50-F1
#
_entry.id   AF-A0A938LW50-F1
#
_cell.length_a   1.000
_cell.length_b   1.000
_cell.length_c   1.000
_cell.angle_alpha   90.00
_cell.angle_beta   90.00
_cell.angle_gamma   90.00
#
_symmetry.space_group_name_H-M   'P 1'
#
loop_
_entity.id
_entity.type
_entity.pdbx_description
1 polymer ?
#
loop_
_entity_poly.entity_id
_entity_poly.type
_entity_poly.pdbx_seq_one_letter_code
_entity_poly.pdbx_strand_id
1 'polypeptide(L)'
;MKKRITQDTSRRRITRRELVGGALAAAGAFAGVPAFLRGQNLNSKLNIALIACGGRANANMNGDGSSSRREKGAPGAAPSGPPTGIPAENITVLCDVNQDAVEAAARKFPQAKKYNDFRRVFDNPKDFDAVIVSTTEHTHALATYLALTHGKHVYCEKPLTHDVWEARLIRQTA
;
A
#
# COMPACT_ATOMS: atom_id res chain seq x y z
N MET A 1 -7.41 59.81 45.34
CA MET A 1 -6.67 58.71 44.69
C MET A 1 -7.68 57.71 44.14
N LYS A 2 -7.74 57.52 42.80
CA LYS A 2 -8.07 56.30 41.99
C LYS A 2 -9.23 55.38 42.49
N LYS A 3 -10.23 54.92 41.72
CA LYS A 3 -10.42 54.74 40.26
C LYS A 3 -11.91 54.45 39.94
N ARG A 4 -12.24 54.65 38.67
CA ARG A 4 -13.53 54.46 37.96
C ARG A 4 -14.00 52.99 37.88
N ILE A 5 -15.32 52.83 37.93
CA ILE A 5 -16.24 52.05 37.06
C ILE A 5 -15.60 51.06 36.05
N THR A 6 -16.02 49.79 36.11
CA THR A 6 -16.17 48.81 34.99
C THR A 6 -17.06 47.67 35.49
N GLN A 7 -18.39 47.74 35.28
CA GLN A 7 -19.18 47.10 34.21
C GLN A 7 -19.05 45.56 34.07
N ASP A 8 -20.14 44.91 34.50
CA ASP A 8 -20.87 43.79 33.89
C ASP A 8 -20.10 42.52 33.47
N THR A 9 -20.05 41.54 34.37
CA THR A 9 -19.84 40.13 34.00
C THR A 9 -21.12 39.55 33.39
N SER A 10 -21.37 39.88 32.12
CA SER A 10 -22.38 39.21 31.30
C SER A 10 -21.97 37.74 31.07
N ARG A 11 -22.57 36.82 31.83
CA ARG A 11 -22.53 35.39 31.51
C ARG A 11 -23.29 35.18 30.20
N ARG A 12 -22.58 35.09 29.07
CA ARG A 12 -23.16 34.68 27.78
C ARG A 12 -23.81 33.30 27.94
N ARG A 13 -25.14 33.28 27.99
CA ARG A 13 -25.93 32.04 27.92
C ARG A 13 -25.93 31.58 26.46
N ILE A 14 -25.16 30.54 26.14
CA ILE A 14 -25.21 29.87 24.84
C ILE A 14 -26.65 29.39 24.64
N THR A 15 -27.29 29.88 23.59
CA THR A 15 -28.68 29.54 23.31
C THR A 15 -28.77 28.25 22.50
N ARG A 16 -29.83 27.45 22.71
CA ARG A 16 -30.03 26.16 22.02
C ARG A 16 -29.96 26.28 20.48
N ARG A 17 -30.28 27.45 19.93
CA ARG A 17 -30.14 27.77 18.50
C ARG A 17 -28.69 27.91 18.04
N GLU A 18 -27.79 28.45 18.85
CA GLU A 18 -26.37 28.53 18.53
C GLU A 18 -25.71 27.14 18.60
N LEU A 19 -26.17 26.28 19.51
CA LEU A 19 -25.72 24.88 19.58
C LEU A 19 -26.20 24.08 18.35
N VAL A 20 -27.47 24.20 17.97
CA VAL A 20 -28.02 23.51 16.79
C VAL A 20 -27.44 24.09 15.48
N GLY A 21 -27.24 25.41 15.42
CA GLY A 21 -26.58 26.08 14.29
C GLY A 21 -25.10 25.70 14.16
N GLY A 22 -24.38 25.56 15.27
CA GLY A 22 -22.99 25.10 15.30
C GLY A 22 -22.83 23.61 14.97
N ALA A 23 -23.78 22.76 15.41
CA ALA A 23 -23.75 21.32 15.14
C ALA A 23 -23.96 20.98 13.65
N LEU A 24 -24.80 21.74 12.94
CA LEU A 24 -25.03 21.57 11.49
C LEU A 24 -23.80 21.93 10.66
N ALA A 25 -23.05 22.97 11.04
CA ALA A 25 -21.80 23.33 10.37
C ALA A 25 -20.69 22.28 10.57
N ALA A 26 -20.65 21.61 11.73
CA ALA A 26 -19.69 20.54 11.99
C ALA A 26 -20.06 19.22 11.28
N ALA A 27 -21.34 18.86 11.21
CA ALA A 27 -21.78 17.61 10.58
C ALA A 27 -21.56 17.58 9.06
N GLY A 28 -21.71 18.71 8.37
CA GLY A 28 -21.48 18.81 6.92
C GLY A 28 -20.02 18.58 6.50
N ALA A 29 -19.06 18.88 7.38
CA ALA A 29 -17.64 18.73 7.09
C ALA A 29 -17.15 17.27 7.14
N PHE A 30 -17.75 16.42 7.98
CA PHE A 30 -17.33 15.01 8.10
C PHE A 30 -17.92 14.10 7.02
N ALA A 31 -19.08 14.44 6.46
CA ALA A 31 -19.74 13.62 5.44
C ALA A 31 -19.07 13.72 4.05
N GLY A 32 -18.41 14.85 3.74
CA GLY A 32 -17.78 15.08 2.43
C GLY A 32 -16.31 14.64 2.31
N VAL A 33 -15.61 14.50 3.43
CA VAL A 33 -14.15 14.32 3.45
C VAL A 33 -13.67 12.88 3.13
N PRO A 34 -14.32 11.77 3.53
CA PRO A 34 -13.75 10.45 3.27
C PRO A 34 -13.92 9.99 1.81
N ALA A 35 -14.83 10.59 1.02
CA ALA A 35 -15.08 10.19 -0.37
C ALA A 35 -14.10 10.83 -1.36
N PHE A 36 -13.76 12.10 -1.20
CA PHE A 36 -12.89 12.81 -2.14
C PHE A 36 -11.41 12.43 -1.99
N LEU A 37 -10.96 12.13 -0.78
CA LEU A 37 -9.59 11.65 -0.51
C LEU A 37 -9.35 10.21 -1.00
N ARG A 38 -10.40 9.37 -1.11
CA ARG A 38 -10.31 8.02 -1.68
C ARG A 38 -10.31 8.00 -3.21
N GLY A 39 -10.57 9.13 -3.86
CA GLY A 39 -10.73 9.24 -5.31
C GLY A 39 -9.52 9.79 -6.06
N GLN A 40 -8.36 9.99 -5.42
CA GLN A 40 -7.17 10.38 -6.16
C GLN A 40 -6.68 9.19 -6.99
N ASN A 41 -6.89 9.28 -8.31
CA ASN A 41 -6.18 8.53 -9.34
C ASN A 41 -6.67 7.08 -9.62
N LEU A 42 -7.97 6.93 -9.90
CA LEU A 42 -8.62 5.65 -10.26
C LEU A 42 -8.08 4.94 -11.52
N ASN A 43 -7.15 5.56 -12.26
CA ASN A 43 -6.56 5.01 -13.49
C ASN A 43 -5.03 5.19 -13.55
N SER A 44 -4.36 5.54 -12.45
CA SER A 44 -2.89 5.47 -12.42
C SER A 44 -2.42 4.05 -12.21
N LYS A 45 -1.27 3.71 -12.81
CA LYS A 45 -0.58 2.44 -12.55
C LYS A 45 -0.34 2.26 -11.05
N LEU A 46 -0.53 1.04 -10.56
CA LEU A 46 -0.27 0.71 -9.16
C LEU A 46 1.23 0.66 -8.92
N ASN A 47 1.65 1.26 -7.80
CA ASN A 47 3.01 1.09 -7.31
C ASN A 47 3.07 -0.19 -6.47
N ILE A 48 3.92 -1.13 -6.84
CA ILE A 48 4.00 -2.45 -6.20
C ILE A 48 5.33 -2.60 -5.47
N ALA A 49 5.24 -3.08 -4.22
CA ALA A 49 6.37 -3.58 -3.47
C ALA A 49 6.45 -5.11 -3.56
N LEU A 50 7.63 -5.62 -3.90
CA LEU A 50 7.93 -7.05 -3.91
C LEU A 50 8.71 -7.43 -2.66
N ILE A 51 8.15 -8.33 -1.88
CA ILE A 51 8.79 -8.93 -0.71
C ILE A 51 9.17 -10.38 -1.07
N ALA A 52 10.47 -10.63 -1.06
CA ALA A 52 11.21 -11.68 -1.77
C ALA A 52 11.22 -11.49 -3.29
N CYS A 53 12.43 -11.56 -3.85
CA CYS A 53 12.72 -11.38 -5.28
C CYS A 53 13.24 -12.68 -5.94
N GLY A 54 13.53 -13.72 -5.15
CA GLY A 54 13.99 -15.02 -5.64
C GLY A 54 12.87 -16.00 -6.05
N GLY A 55 13.25 -17.18 -6.52
CA GLY A 55 12.35 -18.34 -6.66
C GLY A 55 11.04 -18.05 -7.40
N ARG A 56 9.90 -18.24 -6.73
CA ARG A 56 8.55 -18.02 -7.30
C ARG A 56 8.28 -16.54 -7.62
N ALA A 57 8.89 -15.61 -6.89
CA ALA A 57 8.75 -14.18 -7.17
C ALA A 57 9.25 -13.82 -8.57
N ASN A 58 10.26 -14.53 -9.11
CA ASN A 58 10.71 -14.33 -10.49
C ASN A 58 9.63 -14.64 -11.52
N ALA A 59 8.77 -15.64 -11.30
CA ALA A 59 7.64 -15.90 -12.18
C ALA A 59 6.62 -14.75 -12.11
N ASN A 60 6.34 -14.26 -10.90
CA ASN A 60 5.42 -13.15 -10.67
C ASN A 60 5.89 -11.85 -11.38
N MET A 61 7.22 -11.62 -11.42
CA MET A 61 7.85 -10.50 -12.13
C MET A 61 7.95 -10.67 -13.66
N ASN A 62 7.80 -11.88 -14.19
CA ASN A 62 8.05 -12.20 -15.60
C ASN A 62 6.78 -12.22 -16.47
N GLY A 63 5.63 -11.77 -15.94
CA GLY A 63 4.43 -11.57 -16.75
C GLY A 63 4.64 -10.46 -17.75
N ASP A 64 5.02 -10.83 -18.97
CA ASP A 64 4.91 -10.13 -20.25
C ASP A 64 5.02 -8.58 -20.32
N GLY A 65 5.60 -7.92 -19.32
CA GLY A 65 5.84 -6.48 -19.21
C GLY A 65 6.73 -5.85 -20.27
N SER A 66 7.05 -6.57 -21.36
CA SER A 66 7.45 -5.95 -22.63
C SER A 66 6.31 -5.24 -23.37
N SER A 67 5.10 -5.16 -22.78
CA SER A 67 3.98 -4.37 -23.30
C SER A 67 4.13 -2.87 -23.13
N SER A 68 5.25 -2.35 -22.61
CA SER A 68 5.73 -1.04 -23.06
C SER A 68 6.21 -1.17 -24.51
N ARG A 69 5.26 -1.23 -25.45
CA ARG A 69 5.48 -1.12 -26.90
C ARG A 69 6.75 -1.88 -27.35
N ARG A 70 6.66 -3.21 -27.49
CA ARG A 70 7.56 -3.93 -28.41
C ARG A 70 7.45 -3.26 -29.78
N GLU A 71 8.40 -2.38 -30.05
CA GLU A 71 8.75 -1.95 -31.38
C GLU A 71 9.12 -3.21 -32.17
N LYS A 72 8.52 -3.35 -33.35
CA LYS A 72 8.69 -4.49 -34.25
C LYS A 72 10.18 -4.66 -34.59
N GLY A 73 10.79 -5.76 -34.15
CA GLY A 73 12.12 -6.15 -34.64
C GLY A 73 12.76 -7.30 -33.85
N ALA A 74 12.88 -8.45 -34.51
CA ALA A 74 13.75 -9.60 -34.21
C ALA A 74 13.26 -10.70 -33.23
N PRO A 75 13.65 -11.98 -33.50
CA PRO A 75 12.81 -13.15 -33.22
C PRO A 75 13.38 -14.09 -32.14
N GLY A 76 12.49 -14.87 -31.49
CA GLY A 76 12.91 -16.00 -30.66
C GLY A 76 11.90 -16.38 -29.60
N ALA A 77 11.10 -17.43 -29.89
CA ALA A 77 10.21 -18.18 -29.00
C ALA A 77 9.12 -17.39 -28.24
N ALA A 78 7.87 -17.56 -28.68
CA ALA A 78 6.70 -17.20 -27.89
C ALA A 78 6.64 -18.06 -26.61
N PRO A 79 6.36 -17.51 -25.43
CA PRO A 79 6.04 -18.31 -24.26
C PRO A 79 4.76 -19.11 -24.54
N SER A 80 4.84 -20.43 -24.51
CA SER A 80 3.73 -21.36 -24.76
C SER A 80 2.84 -21.52 -23.52
N GLY A 81 2.14 -20.46 -23.13
CA GLY A 81 1.20 -20.46 -22.00
C GLY A 81 0.46 -19.13 -21.85
N PRO A 82 -0.67 -19.09 -21.12
CA PRO A 82 -1.29 -17.82 -20.73
C PRO A 82 -0.26 -16.98 -19.95
N PRO A 83 -0.27 -15.64 -20.04
CA PRO A 83 0.68 -14.79 -19.34
C PRO A 83 0.61 -15.06 -17.83
N THR A 84 1.72 -15.53 -17.25
CA THR A 84 1.80 -16.01 -15.86
C THR A 84 2.41 -15.00 -14.89
N GLY A 85 2.27 -13.70 -15.14
CA GLY A 85 2.73 -12.69 -14.19
C GLY A 85 2.02 -11.35 -14.32
N ILE A 86 2.54 -10.37 -13.58
CA ILE A 86 1.93 -9.07 -13.39
C ILE A 86 2.10 -8.22 -14.67
N PRO A 87 1.03 -7.79 -15.35
CA PRO A 87 1.14 -7.02 -16.58
C PRO A 87 1.71 -5.62 -16.33
N ALA A 88 2.95 -5.33 -16.77
CA ALA A 88 3.55 -3.98 -16.87
C ALA A 88 3.27 -2.98 -15.70
N GLU A 89 3.19 -3.48 -14.47
CA GLU A 89 2.96 -2.67 -13.27
C GLU A 89 4.25 -1.98 -12.80
N ASN A 90 4.10 -0.90 -12.05
CA ASN A 90 5.23 -0.12 -11.59
C ASN A 90 5.82 -0.71 -10.29
N ILE A 91 6.88 -1.50 -10.40
CA ILE A 91 7.61 -2.02 -9.23
C ILE A 91 8.51 -0.92 -8.67
N THR A 92 8.14 -0.40 -7.51
CA THR A 92 8.83 0.73 -6.85
C THR A 92 9.72 0.28 -5.69
N VAL A 93 9.48 -0.92 -5.14
CA VAL A 93 10.21 -1.45 -4.01
C VAL A 93 10.56 -2.92 -4.22
N LEU A 94 11.83 -3.27 -3.97
CA LEU A 94 12.35 -4.62 -3.96
C LEU A 94 12.91 -4.92 -2.57
N CYS A 95 12.54 -6.06 -2.00
CA CYS A 95 13.05 -6.49 -0.72
C CYS A 95 13.39 -7.99 -0.71
N ASP A 96 14.64 -8.33 -0.41
CA ASP A 96 15.05 -9.72 -0.17
C ASP A 96 16.28 -9.73 0.76
N VAL A 97 16.41 -10.79 1.57
CA VAL A 97 17.63 -11.02 2.36
C VAL A 97 18.80 -11.44 1.47
N ASN A 98 18.50 -12.11 0.35
CA ASN A 98 19.48 -12.52 -0.64
C ASN A 98 19.78 -11.37 -1.61
N GLN A 99 20.97 -10.78 -1.50
CA GLN A 99 21.39 -9.65 -2.33
C GLN A 99 21.43 -9.99 -3.82
N ASP A 100 21.86 -11.20 -4.19
CA ASP A 100 21.92 -11.62 -5.60
C ASP A 100 20.54 -11.59 -6.25
N ALA A 101 19.50 -11.96 -5.49
CA ALA A 101 18.11 -11.92 -5.95
C ALA A 101 17.60 -10.48 -6.11
N VAL A 102 17.93 -9.59 -5.16
CA VAL A 102 17.61 -8.15 -5.27
C VAL A 102 18.30 -7.53 -6.48
N GLU A 103 19.58 -7.83 -6.69
CA GLU A 103 20.35 -7.30 -7.82
C GLU A 103 19.81 -7.78 -9.17
N ALA A 104 19.46 -9.07 -9.26
CA ALA A 104 18.82 -9.62 -10.46
C ALA A 104 17.48 -8.93 -10.77
N ALA A 105 16.66 -8.68 -9.75
CA ALA A 105 15.40 -7.95 -9.90
C ALA A 105 15.63 -6.46 -10.22
N ALA A 106 16.63 -5.82 -9.62
CA ALA A 106 16.97 -4.43 -9.86
C ALA A 106 17.46 -4.17 -11.29
N ARG A 107 18.02 -5.18 -11.98
CA ARG A 107 18.31 -5.08 -13.43
C ARG A 107 17.04 -4.90 -14.26
N LYS A 108 15.93 -5.47 -13.83
CA LYS A 108 14.61 -5.32 -14.48
C LYS A 108 13.91 -4.02 -14.04
N PHE A 109 14.08 -3.64 -12.77
CA PHE A 109 13.44 -2.48 -12.14
C PHE A 109 14.48 -1.54 -11.52
N PRO A 110 15.27 -0.82 -12.33
CA PRO A 110 16.42 -0.04 -11.84
C PRO A 110 16.05 1.15 -10.96
N GLN A 111 14.80 1.61 -11.03
CA GLN A 111 14.28 2.72 -10.23
C GLN A 111 13.72 2.27 -8.87
N ALA A 112 13.65 0.95 -8.61
CA ALA A 112 13.07 0.44 -7.38
C ALA A 112 14.00 0.65 -6.18
N LYS A 113 13.42 1.08 -5.06
CA LYS A 113 14.11 1.15 -3.77
C LYS A 113 14.40 -0.26 -3.26
N LYS A 114 15.62 -0.48 -2.79
CA LYS A 114 16.09 -1.80 -2.34
C LYS A 114 16.12 -1.87 -0.82
N TYR A 115 15.56 -2.93 -0.26
CA TYR A 115 15.58 -3.23 1.16
C TYR A 115 16.10 -4.66 1.38
N ASN A 116 16.74 -4.88 2.52
CA ASN A 116 17.19 -6.20 2.98
C ASN A 116 16.33 -6.76 4.12
N ASP A 117 15.43 -5.94 4.65
CA ASP A 117 14.53 -6.28 5.74
C ASP A 117 13.13 -5.80 5.37
N PHE A 118 12.18 -6.74 5.27
CA PHE A 118 10.83 -6.43 4.83
C PHE A 118 10.06 -5.57 5.83
N ARG A 119 10.47 -5.52 7.10
CA ARG A 119 9.84 -4.64 8.10
C ARG A 119 10.06 -3.18 7.74
N ARG A 120 11.25 -2.87 7.21
CA ARG A 120 11.65 -1.52 6.81
C ARG A 120 11.01 -1.05 5.51
N VAL A 121 10.45 -1.96 4.71
CA VAL A 121 9.64 -1.60 3.54
C VAL A 121 8.46 -0.71 3.98
N PHE A 122 7.90 -0.97 5.16
CA PHE A 122 6.77 -0.22 5.70
C PHE A 122 7.15 1.09 6.40
N ASP A 123 8.45 1.42 6.54
CA ASP A 123 8.90 2.73 7.05
C ASP A 123 8.46 3.87 6.12
N ASN A 124 8.35 3.59 4.81
CA ASN A 124 7.92 4.53 3.78
C ASN A 124 6.67 4.00 3.04
N PRO A 125 5.52 3.88 3.72
CA PRO A 125 4.35 3.22 3.15
C PRO A 125 3.73 4.02 2.00
N LYS A 126 4.17 5.25 1.73
CA LYS A 126 3.69 6.05 0.58
C LYS A 126 4.35 5.66 -0.74
N ASP A 127 5.40 4.84 -0.70
CA ASP A 127 6.16 4.44 -1.89
C ASP A 127 5.46 3.38 -2.75
N PHE A 128 4.42 2.73 -2.22
CA PHE A 128 3.70 1.64 -2.88
C PHE A 128 2.25 1.55 -2.41
N ASP A 129 1.38 1.00 -3.26
CA ASP A 129 -0.06 0.84 -3.05
C ASP A 129 -0.42 -0.62 -2.72
N ALA A 130 0.31 -1.56 -3.33
CA ALA A 130 0.13 -2.99 -3.16
C ALA A 130 1.44 -3.70 -2.82
N VAL A 131 1.34 -4.86 -2.16
CA VAL A 131 2.45 -5.74 -1.81
C VAL A 131 2.23 -7.12 -2.40
N ILE A 132 3.31 -7.68 -2.92
CA ILE A 132 3.42 -9.08 -3.30
C ILE A 132 4.34 -9.77 -2.31
N VAL A 133 3.76 -10.70 -1.55
CA VAL A 133 4.48 -11.53 -0.59
C VAL A 133 4.78 -12.86 -1.25
N SER A 134 6.06 -13.12 -1.49
CA SER A 134 6.56 -14.38 -2.06
C SER A 134 7.72 -14.94 -1.23
N THR A 135 7.71 -14.65 0.07
CA THR A 135 8.74 -15.10 1.02
C THR A 135 8.59 -16.60 1.30
N THR A 136 9.37 -17.11 2.25
CA THR A 136 9.19 -18.45 2.82
C THR A 136 7.93 -18.50 3.69
N GLU A 137 7.30 -19.66 3.80
CA GLU A 137 5.99 -19.84 4.43
C GLU A 137 5.93 -19.35 5.90
N HIS A 138 7.02 -19.49 6.65
CA HIS A 138 7.10 -19.05 8.05
C HIS A 138 7.15 -17.52 8.23
N THR A 139 7.31 -16.74 7.15
CA THR A 139 7.26 -15.26 7.20
C THR A 139 6.07 -14.67 6.44
N HIS A 140 5.32 -15.48 5.67
CA HIS A 140 4.16 -15.02 4.90
C HIS A 140 3.13 -14.30 5.76
N ALA A 141 2.78 -14.89 6.91
CA ALA A 141 1.77 -14.34 7.79
C ALA A 141 2.15 -12.96 8.34
N LEU A 142 3.41 -12.80 8.78
CA LEU A 142 3.92 -11.54 9.31
C LEU A 142 3.98 -10.45 8.23
N ALA A 143 4.52 -10.77 7.04
CA ALA A 143 4.61 -9.80 5.95
C ALA A 143 3.22 -9.36 5.45
N THR A 144 2.28 -10.31 5.36
CA THR A 144 0.88 -10.05 5.01
C THR A 144 0.18 -9.19 6.05
N TYR A 145 0.34 -9.54 7.33
CA TYR A 145 -0.23 -8.79 8.44
C TYR A 145 0.26 -7.34 8.46
N LEU A 146 1.58 -7.12 8.31
CA LEU A 146 2.13 -5.76 8.21
C LEU A 146 1.51 -5.01 7.04
N ALA A 147 1.46 -5.60 5.84
CA ALA A 147 0.87 -4.92 4.69
C ALA A 147 -0.61 -4.54 4.91
N LEU A 148 -1.42 -5.44 5.48
CA LEU A 148 -2.83 -5.16 5.80
C LEU A 148 -2.98 -4.06 6.85
N THR A 149 -2.20 -4.08 7.94
CA THR A 149 -2.23 -3.03 8.97
C THR A 149 -1.82 -1.65 8.45
N HIS A 150 -1.01 -1.60 7.38
CA HIS A 150 -0.66 -0.39 6.66
C HIS A 150 -1.65 -0.02 5.53
N GLY A 151 -2.79 -0.70 5.44
CA GLY A 151 -3.85 -0.43 4.47
C GLY A 151 -3.46 -0.74 3.03
N LYS A 152 -2.56 -1.71 2.81
CA LYS A 152 -2.06 -2.09 1.49
C LYS A 152 -2.86 -3.23 0.90
N HIS A 153 -2.99 -3.23 -0.42
CA HIS A 153 -3.47 -4.40 -1.14
C HIS A 153 -2.42 -5.51 -1.05
N VAL A 154 -2.85 -6.75 -0.83
CA VAL A 154 -1.92 -7.87 -0.65
C VAL A 154 -2.25 -9.00 -1.60
N TYR A 155 -1.23 -9.43 -2.34
CA TYR A 155 -1.17 -10.75 -2.93
C TYR A 155 -0.11 -11.56 -2.18
N CYS A 156 -0.49 -12.71 -1.62
CA CYS A 156 0.43 -13.61 -0.93
C CYS A 156 0.47 -14.95 -1.66
N GLU A 157 1.67 -15.46 -1.90
CA GLU A 157 1.85 -16.81 -2.43
C GLU A 157 1.34 -17.87 -1.44
N LYS A 158 1.04 -19.05 -1.99
CA LYS A 158 0.64 -20.22 -1.20
C LYS A 158 1.85 -20.85 -0.48
N PRO A 159 1.67 -21.40 0.74
CA PRO A 159 0.48 -21.28 1.61
C PRO A 159 0.41 -19.89 2.28
N LEU A 160 -0.78 -19.39 2.60
CA LEU A 160 -0.93 -18.07 3.24
C LEU A 160 -0.29 -18.02 4.64
N THR A 161 -0.43 -19.09 5.42
CA THR A 161 0.03 -19.20 6.81
C THR A 161 0.52 -20.61 7.13
N HIS A 162 1.24 -20.75 8.24
CA HIS A 162 1.65 -22.06 8.76
C HIS A 162 0.54 -22.70 9.60
N ASP A 163 -0.25 -21.90 10.33
CA ASP A 163 -1.33 -22.41 11.17
C ASP A 163 -2.67 -21.66 11.01
N VAL A 164 -3.71 -22.19 11.67
CA VAL A 164 -5.07 -21.65 11.63
C VAL A 164 -5.19 -20.35 12.44
N TRP A 165 -4.34 -20.15 13.46
CA TRP A 165 -4.38 -18.96 14.29
C TRP A 165 -3.91 -17.74 13.48
N GLU A 166 -2.80 -17.87 12.76
CA GLU A 166 -2.30 -16.86 11.82
C GLU A 166 -3.36 -16.54 10.74
N ALA A 167 -4.02 -17.56 10.18
CA ALA A 167 -5.06 -17.34 9.17
C ALA A 167 -6.24 -16.53 9.73
N ARG A 168 -6.64 -16.79 10.99
CA ARG A 168 -7.69 -16.02 11.67
C ARG A 168 -7.25 -14.59 11.94
N LEU A 169 -5.99 -14.39 12.35
CA LEU A 169 -5.41 -13.06 12.56
C LEU A 169 -5.44 -12.23 11.27
N ILE A 170 -4.97 -12.80 10.16
CA ILE A 170 -5.00 -12.13 8.85
C ILE A 170 -6.43 -11.81 8.44
N ARG A 171 -7.36 -12.75 8.58
CA ARG A 171 -8.78 -12.52 8.28
C ARG A 171 -9.39 -11.37 9.06
N GLN A 172 -9.03 -11.21 10.34
CA GLN A 172 -9.53 -10.12 11.18
C GLN A 172 -8.93 -8.76 10.82
N THR A 173 -7.78 -8.77 10.13
CA THR A 173 -7.05 -7.57 9.74
C THR A 173 -7.50 -7.05 8.36
N ALA A 174 -7.95 -7.94 7.47
CA ALA A 174 -8.44 -7.63 6.12
C ALA A 174 -9.89 -7.14 6.11
#